data_AF-A0A7S2LZG9-F1
#
_entry.id   AF-A0A7S2LZG9-F1
#
_cell.length_a   1.000
_cell.length_b   1.000
_cell.length_c   1.000
_cell.angle_alpha   90.00
_cell.angle_beta   90.00
_cell.angle_gamma   90.00
#
_symmetry.space_group_name_H-M   'P 1'
#
loop_
_entity.id
_entity.type
_entity.pdbx_description
1 polymer ?
#
loop_
_entity_poly.entity_id
_entity_poly.type
_entity_poly.pdbx_seq_one_letter_code
_entity_poly.pdbx_strand_id
1 'polypeptide(L)'
;QSVTTSLKHGLSPTSSPIFAGLGLLLCGPFGKPHEGREMAKAAELILEKPGMRSRATYTIFITQCFCYHWVSPLQDTVVPLLKGYQAGLEIGDNTDKACWCLYGRSYILYFVGRGLDSIQKELEATIRVLTQLKQDDVKLQIIILLTTVKKLRGIDAEAGDKILDSMLATAASTGDVNLSAYANSMNLEVFVFFQQWKEAIELVEKAGDVRLFIVSTYTATRYTLLEALTHLKAAQLASGWKKRQ
;
A
#
# COMPACT_ATOMS: atom_id res chain seq x y z
N GLN A 1 11.14 15.94 -16.55
CA GLN A 1 11.40 15.96 -18.01
C GLN A 1 10.20 15.44 -18.81
N SER A 2 9.70 14.22 -18.55
CA SER A 2 8.60 13.62 -19.33
C SER A 2 7.29 14.42 -19.33
N VAL A 3 6.89 15.00 -18.18
CA VAL A 3 5.73 15.92 -18.11
C VAL A 3 5.91 17.13 -19.04
N THR A 4 7.08 17.77 -18.99
CA THR A 4 7.43 18.90 -19.87
C THR A 4 7.39 18.48 -21.35
N THR A 5 7.89 17.29 -21.69
CA THR A 5 7.85 16.76 -23.05
C THR A 5 6.42 16.55 -23.54
N SER A 6 5.54 15.94 -22.71
CA SER A 6 4.12 15.78 -23.05
C SER A 6 3.40 17.13 -23.23
N LEU A 7 3.75 18.14 -22.45
CA LEU A 7 3.20 19.49 -22.63
C LEU A 7 3.69 20.16 -23.92
N LYS A 8 4.95 19.93 -24.32
CA LYS A 8 5.55 20.51 -25.52
C LYS A 8 5.11 19.85 -26.82
N HIS A 9 4.99 18.52 -26.83
CA HIS A 9 4.77 17.73 -28.04
C HIS A 9 3.37 17.12 -28.16
N GLY A 10 2.49 17.41 -27.19
CA GLY A 10 1.13 16.91 -27.16
C GLY A 10 0.95 15.72 -26.22
N LEU A 11 -0.32 15.54 -25.82
CA LEU A 11 -0.73 14.50 -24.87
C LEU A 11 -1.05 13.21 -25.63
N SER A 12 -0.69 12.09 -25.03
CA SER A 12 -1.04 10.75 -25.49
C SER A 12 -1.59 9.93 -24.32
N PRO A 13 -2.12 8.72 -24.56
CA PRO A 13 -2.60 7.86 -23.47
C PRO A 13 -1.53 7.51 -22.43
N THR A 14 -0.23 7.62 -22.77
CA THR A 14 0.87 7.42 -21.81
C THR A 14 1.17 8.66 -20.97
N SER A 15 0.66 9.84 -21.32
CA SER A 15 0.84 11.06 -20.53
C SER A 15 0.16 10.97 -19.17
N SER A 16 -1.05 10.40 -19.09
CA SER A 16 -1.80 10.29 -17.82
C SER A 16 -0.98 9.66 -16.67
N PRO A 17 -0.43 8.43 -16.81
CA PRO A 17 0.39 7.85 -15.75
C PRO A 17 1.70 8.60 -15.47
N ILE A 18 2.24 9.35 -16.45
CA ILE A 18 3.43 10.20 -16.23
C ILE A 18 3.11 11.34 -15.27
N PHE A 19 1.95 11.99 -15.42
CA PHE A 19 1.51 13.05 -14.51
C PHE A 19 1.19 12.48 -13.13
N ALA A 20 0.48 11.34 -13.05
CA ALA A 20 0.22 10.66 -11.79
C ALA A 20 1.52 10.27 -11.06
N GLY A 21 2.52 9.76 -11.79
CA GLY A 21 3.84 9.43 -11.23
C GLY A 21 4.58 10.65 -10.69
N LEU A 22 4.49 11.82 -11.36
CA LEU A 22 5.01 13.06 -10.79
C LEU A 22 4.24 13.46 -9.52
N GLY A 23 2.92 13.25 -9.50
CA GLY A 23 2.08 13.46 -8.32
C GLY A 23 2.57 12.67 -7.10
N LEU A 24 2.86 11.37 -7.28
CA LEU A 24 3.42 10.50 -6.24
C LEU A 24 4.73 11.05 -5.68
N LEU A 25 5.65 11.50 -6.55
CA LEU A 25 6.96 12.04 -6.15
C LEU A 25 6.82 13.37 -5.40
N LEU A 26 5.89 14.22 -5.85
CA LEU A 26 5.58 15.48 -5.17
C LEU A 26 4.99 15.22 -3.78
N CYS A 27 4.09 14.25 -3.63
CA CYS A 27 3.45 13.97 -2.35
C CYS A 27 4.41 13.42 -1.29
N GLY A 28 5.17 12.36 -1.59
CA GLY A 28 6.05 11.73 -0.60
C GLY A 28 7.45 12.35 -0.58
N PRO A 29 8.33 12.01 -1.54
CA PRO A 29 9.74 12.44 -1.54
C PRO A 29 9.95 13.95 -1.44
N PHE A 30 9.14 14.76 -2.11
CA PHE A 30 9.32 16.21 -2.12
C PHE A 30 8.46 16.96 -1.10
N GLY A 31 7.60 16.28 -0.33
CA GLY A 31 6.79 16.91 0.71
C GLY A 31 5.87 18.04 0.24
N LYS A 32 5.41 17.97 -1.02
CA LYS A 32 4.56 18.95 -1.70
C LYS A 32 3.20 18.33 -2.07
N PRO A 33 2.39 17.90 -1.09
CA PRO A 33 1.19 17.12 -1.35
C PRO A 33 0.08 17.87 -2.10
N HIS A 34 -0.01 19.20 -1.92
CA HIS A 34 -0.94 20.01 -2.72
C HIS A 34 -0.54 20.05 -4.20
N GLU A 35 0.74 20.25 -4.51
CA GLU A 35 1.23 20.18 -5.90
C GLU A 35 1.05 18.77 -6.49
N GLY A 36 1.29 17.73 -5.69
CA GLY A 36 1.07 16.35 -6.10
C GLY A 36 -0.38 16.03 -6.41
N ARG A 37 -1.33 16.57 -5.64
CA ARG A 37 -2.77 16.48 -5.93
C ARG A 37 -3.15 17.19 -7.23
N GLU A 38 -2.56 18.35 -7.54
CA GLU A 38 -2.82 19.02 -8.83
C GLU A 38 -2.31 18.18 -10.01
N MET A 39 -1.18 17.46 -9.86
CA MET A 39 -0.73 16.51 -10.88
C MET A 39 -1.65 15.29 -11.01
N ALA A 40 -2.20 14.79 -9.89
CA ALA A 40 -3.20 13.71 -9.92
C ALA A 40 -4.47 14.13 -10.69
N LYS A 41 -5.01 15.33 -10.42
CA LYS A 41 -6.13 15.88 -11.18
C LYS A 41 -5.79 16.06 -12.66
N ALA A 42 -4.61 16.58 -12.97
CA ALA A 42 -4.17 16.72 -14.36
C ALA A 42 -4.17 15.38 -15.09
N ALA A 43 -3.73 14.31 -14.42
CA ALA A 43 -3.79 12.95 -14.97
C ALA A 43 -5.24 12.51 -15.23
N GLU A 44 -6.16 12.75 -14.30
CA GLU A 44 -7.58 12.43 -14.47
C GLU A 44 -8.23 13.22 -15.63
N LEU A 45 -7.94 14.52 -15.76
CA LEU A 45 -8.38 15.35 -16.88
C LEU A 45 -7.85 14.85 -18.24
N ILE A 46 -6.65 14.24 -18.28
CA ILE A 46 -6.14 13.61 -19.49
C ILE A 46 -7.01 12.40 -19.87
N LEU A 47 -7.43 11.58 -18.90
CA LEU A 47 -8.27 10.39 -19.14
C LEU A 47 -9.69 10.73 -19.62
N GLU A 48 -10.17 11.95 -19.35
CA GLU A 48 -11.48 12.42 -19.83
C GLU A 48 -11.49 12.70 -21.34
N LYS A 49 -10.31 12.88 -21.96
CA LYS A 49 -10.22 13.13 -23.40
C LYS A 49 -10.52 11.85 -24.22
N PRO A 50 -11.15 11.98 -25.40
CA PRO A 50 -11.39 10.86 -26.29
C PRO A 50 -10.10 10.09 -26.61
N GLY A 51 -10.15 8.76 -26.53
CA GLY A 51 -9.02 7.88 -26.84
C GLY A 51 -7.93 7.78 -25.75
N MET A 52 -8.05 8.45 -24.61
CA MET A 52 -6.98 8.49 -23.59
C MET A 52 -7.10 7.43 -22.48
N ARG A 53 -8.11 6.56 -22.53
CA ARG A 53 -8.45 5.65 -21.41
C ARG A 53 -7.65 4.35 -21.34
N SER A 54 -6.76 4.06 -22.30
CA SER A 54 -6.01 2.79 -22.31
C SER A 54 -5.11 2.58 -21.08
N ARG A 55 -4.77 3.65 -20.35
CA ARG A 55 -4.00 3.62 -19.09
C ARG A 55 -4.80 4.12 -17.88
N ALA A 56 -6.13 4.13 -17.96
CA ALA A 56 -6.99 4.65 -16.90
C ALA A 56 -6.80 3.92 -15.57
N THR A 57 -6.87 2.59 -15.58
CA THR A 57 -6.70 1.75 -14.38
C THR A 57 -5.39 2.02 -13.65
N TYR A 58 -4.27 2.06 -14.36
CA TYR A 58 -2.97 2.32 -13.73
C TYR A 58 -2.87 3.75 -13.18
N THR A 59 -3.43 4.73 -13.90
CA THR A 59 -3.49 6.11 -13.41
C THR A 59 -4.34 6.22 -12.15
N ILE A 60 -5.52 5.60 -12.13
CA ILE A 60 -6.41 5.58 -10.97
C ILE A 60 -5.69 4.95 -9.78
N PHE A 61 -5.04 3.80 -9.97
CA PHE A 61 -4.23 3.18 -8.92
C PHE A 61 -3.20 4.16 -8.33
N ILE A 62 -2.40 4.82 -9.17
CA ILE A 62 -1.35 5.73 -8.69
C ILE A 62 -1.95 6.94 -7.93
N THR A 63 -2.92 7.60 -8.54
CA THR A 63 -3.50 8.83 -7.98
C THR A 63 -4.19 8.56 -6.64
N GLN A 64 -4.96 7.48 -6.55
CA GLN A 64 -5.77 7.15 -5.38
C GLN A 64 -4.91 6.57 -4.24
N CYS A 65 -3.91 5.73 -4.53
CA CYS A 65 -3.07 5.14 -3.49
C CYS A 65 -1.97 6.07 -2.97
N PHE A 66 -1.45 6.99 -3.80
CA PHE A 66 -0.22 7.73 -3.48
C PHE A 66 -0.38 9.25 -3.42
N CYS A 67 -1.46 9.82 -3.96
CA CYS A 67 -1.62 11.27 -4.05
C CYS A 67 -2.72 11.82 -3.15
N TYR A 68 -3.96 11.33 -3.31
CA TYR A 68 -5.13 11.97 -2.71
C TYR A 68 -5.19 11.96 -1.19
N HIS A 69 -4.75 10.87 -0.55
CA HIS A 69 -4.83 10.71 0.91
C HIS A 69 -4.02 11.74 1.70
N TRP A 70 -3.07 12.44 1.06
CA TRP A 70 -2.29 13.49 1.71
C TRP A 70 -3.08 14.78 1.97
N VAL A 71 -4.17 15.01 1.23
CA VAL A 71 -4.93 16.28 1.25
C VAL A 71 -6.43 16.07 1.23
N SER A 72 -6.88 14.83 1.36
CA SER A 72 -8.30 14.44 1.34
C SER A 72 -8.51 13.20 2.20
N PRO A 73 -9.71 12.99 2.76
CA PRO A 73 -10.02 11.81 3.55
C PRO A 73 -9.67 10.51 2.81
N LEU A 74 -8.97 9.60 3.49
CA LEU A 74 -8.52 8.33 2.90
C LEU A 74 -9.69 7.50 2.34
N GLN A 75 -10.86 7.54 3.00
CA GLN A 75 -12.08 6.84 2.59
C GLN A 75 -12.57 7.25 1.19
N ASP A 76 -12.29 8.47 0.74
CA ASP A 76 -12.78 9.00 -0.54
C ASP A 76 -12.13 8.28 -1.74
N THR A 77 -11.00 7.60 -1.50
CA THR A 77 -10.24 6.85 -2.52
C THR A 77 -10.79 5.44 -2.78
N VAL A 78 -11.63 4.89 -1.89
CA VAL A 78 -12.16 3.53 -1.98
C VAL A 78 -13.01 3.32 -3.23
N VAL A 79 -13.95 4.24 -3.49
CA VAL A 79 -14.88 4.14 -4.62
C VAL A 79 -14.15 4.31 -5.96
N PRO A 80 -13.27 5.32 -6.14
CA PRO A 80 -12.41 5.42 -7.32
C PRO A 80 -11.60 4.16 -7.62
N LEU A 81 -11.00 3.52 -6.61
CA LEU A 81 -10.23 2.28 -6.80
C LEU A 81 -11.10 1.12 -7.30
N LEU A 82 -12.33 0.99 -6.79
CA LEU A 82 -13.26 -0.01 -7.32
C LEU A 82 -13.62 0.24 -8.79
N LYS A 83 -13.84 1.51 -9.16
CA LYS A 83 -14.07 1.89 -10.57
C LYS A 83 -12.85 1.59 -11.45
N GLY A 84 -11.64 1.82 -10.93
CA GLY A 84 -10.39 1.49 -11.63
C GLY A 84 -10.25 -0.01 -11.93
N TYR A 85 -10.62 -0.86 -10.96
CA TYR A 85 -10.69 -2.31 -11.15
C TYR A 85 -11.71 -2.70 -12.22
N GLN A 86 -12.94 -2.21 -12.12
CA GLN A 86 -14.02 -2.52 -13.09
C GLN A 86 -13.64 -2.11 -14.51
N ALA A 87 -13.13 -0.88 -14.69
CA ALA A 87 -12.66 -0.40 -15.98
C ALA A 87 -11.51 -1.25 -16.56
N GLY A 88 -10.64 -1.78 -15.69
CA GLY A 88 -9.53 -2.63 -16.11
C GLY A 88 -10.01 -3.99 -16.64
N LEU A 89 -11.08 -4.54 -16.07
CA LEU A 89 -11.71 -5.78 -16.55
C LEU A 89 -12.41 -5.58 -17.89
N GLU A 90 -13.11 -4.46 -18.07
CA GLU A 90 -13.81 -4.14 -19.33
C GLU A 90 -12.85 -4.01 -20.53
N ILE A 91 -11.65 -3.49 -20.30
CA ILE A 91 -10.63 -3.30 -21.35
C ILE A 91 -9.89 -4.63 -21.67
N GLY A 92 -9.96 -5.64 -20.80
CA GLY A 92 -9.37 -6.98 -20.98
C GLY A 92 -7.84 -7.04 -20.88
N ASP A 93 -7.13 -6.13 -21.55
CA ASP A 93 -5.66 -6.05 -21.63
C ASP A 93 -5.00 -5.40 -20.39
N ASN A 94 -5.78 -5.06 -19.37
CA ASN A 94 -5.31 -4.37 -18.16
C ASN A 94 -5.57 -5.15 -16.86
N THR A 95 -5.83 -6.46 -16.95
CA THR A 95 -6.19 -7.31 -15.80
C THR A 95 -5.18 -7.21 -14.65
N ASP A 96 -3.87 -7.28 -14.93
CA ASP A 96 -2.83 -7.16 -13.90
C ASP A 96 -2.93 -5.82 -13.14
N LYS A 97 -3.12 -4.73 -13.88
CA LYS A 97 -3.22 -3.37 -13.31
C LYS A 97 -4.55 -3.17 -12.58
N ALA A 98 -5.60 -3.84 -13.02
CA ALA A 98 -6.90 -3.85 -12.34
C ALA A 98 -6.75 -4.47 -10.95
N CYS A 99 -6.04 -5.57 -10.83
CA CYS A 99 -5.84 -6.26 -9.56
C CYS A 99 -5.06 -5.42 -8.55
N TRP A 100 -4.14 -4.55 -8.98
CA TRP A 100 -3.51 -3.57 -8.09
C TRP A 100 -4.51 -2.55 -7.49
N CYS A 101 -5.61 -2.23 -8.19
CA CYS A 101 -6.68 -1.42 -7.59
C CYS A 101 -7.43 -2.17 -6.48
N LEU A 102 -7.64 -3.49 -6.61
CA LEU A 102 -8.19 -4.31 -5.53
C LEU A 102 -7.27 -4.35 -4.32
N TYR A 103 -5.96 -4.49 -4.54
CA TYR A 103 -4.95 -4.38 -3.50
C TYR A 103 -5.03 -3.05 -2.76
N GLY A 104 -4.98 -1.92 -3.49
CA GLY A 104 -5.05 -0.60 -2.89
C GLY A 104 -6.33 -0.42 -2.08
N ARG A 105 -7.48 -0.82 -2.63
CA ARG A 105 -8.77 -0.74 -1.96
C ARG A 105 -8.82 -1.57 -0.67
N SER A 106 -8.26 -2.77 -0.70
CA SER A 106 -8.25 -3.71 0.44
C SER A 106 -7.48 -3.13 1.63
N TYR A 107 -6.27 -2.60 1.38
CA TYR A 107 -5.48 -1.96 2.44
C TYR A 107 -6.13 -0.68 2.95
N ILE A 108 -6.71 0.13 2.06
CA ILE A 108 -7.41 1.35 2.47
C ILE A 108 -8.57 1.04 3.39
N LEU A 109 -9.38 0.01 3.08
CA LEU A 109 -10.51 -0.37 3.93
C LEU A 109 -10.09 -0.81 5.33
N TYR A 110 -8.92 -1.43 5.44
CA TYR A 110 -8.31 -1.71 6.73
C TYR A 110 -7.88 -0.43 7.47
N PHE A 111 -7.15 0.47 6.81
CA PHE A 111 -6.64 1.69 7.45
C PHE A 111 -7.71 2.74 7.79
N VAL A 112 -8.85 2.76 7.11
CA VAL A 112 -10.00 3.60 7.50
C VAL A 112 -10.80 3.01 8.66
N GLY A 113 -10.40 1.83 9.18
CA GLY A 113 -11.01 1.22 10.36
C GLY A 113 -12.36 0.53 10.09
N ARG A 114 -12.57 -0.01 8.89
CA ARG A 114 -13.76 -0.84 8.64
C ARG A 114 -13.75 -2.08 9.54
N GLY A 115 -14.92 -2.58 9.93
CA GLY A 115 -15.03 -3.75 10.80
C GLY A 115 -14.26 -4.96 10.27
N LEU A 116 -13.44 -5.59 11.13
CA LEU A 116 -12.52 -6.66 10.74
C LEU A 116 -13.23 -7.91 10.19
N ASP A 117 -14.45 -8.19 10.65
CA ASP A 117 -15.28 -9.29 10.13
C ASP A 117 -15.71 -9.05 8.67
N SER A 118 -16.07 -7.80 8.36
CA SER A 118 -16.40 -7.38 6.99
C SER A 118 -15.16 -7.40 6.11
N ILE A 119 -14.02 -6.91 6.60
CA ILE A 119 -12.77 -6.91 5.84
C ILE A 119 -12.34 -8.35 5.55
N GLN A 120 -12.34 -9.24 6.54
CA GLN A 120 -11.94 -10.64 6.33
C GLN A 120 -12.72 -11.30 5.18
N LYS A 121 -14.06 -11.18 5.17
CA LYS A 121 -14.90 -11.74 4.10
C LYS A 121 -14.53 -11.19 2.72
N GLU A 122 -14.22 -9.90 2.67
CA GLU A 122 -13.84 -9.22 1.43
C GLU A 122 -12.46 -9.65 0.92
N LEU A 123 -11.48 -9.82 1.82
CA LEU A 123 -10.14 -10.31 1.49
C LEU A 123 -10.19 -11.77 1.02
N GLU A 124 -10.97 -12.64 1.69
CA GLU A 124 -11.16 -14.03 1.27
C GLU A 124 -11.80 -14.12 -0.13
N ALA A 125 -12.78 -13.25 -0.43
CA ALA A 125 -13.35 -13.15 -1.77
C ALA A 125 -12.32 -12.65 -2.79
N THR A 126 -11.53 -11.64 -2.43
CA THR A 126 -10.48 -11.07 -3.27
C THR A 126 -9.41 -12.12 -3.62
N ILE A 127 -8.97 -12.94 -2.67
CA ILE A 127 -8.01 -14.03 -2.91
C ILE A 127 -8.55 -15.03 -3.93
N ARG A 128 -9.85 -15.40 -3.84
CA ARG A 128 -10.48 -16.30 -4.82
C ARG A 128 -10.45 -15.70 -6.23
N VAL A 129 -10.79 -14.43 -6.36
CA VAL A 129 -10.74 -13.70 -7.63
C VAL A 129 -9.30 -13.65 -8.18
N LEU A 130 -8.33 -13.26 -7.37
CA LEU A 130 -6.93 -13.18 -7.79
C LEU A 130 -6.35 -14.55 -8.19
N THR A 131 -6.82 -15.63 -7.56
CA THR A 131 -6.46 -17.00 -7.94
C THR A 131 -7.01 -17.36 -9.32
N GLN A 132 -8.27 -17.04 -9.60
CA GLN A 132 -8.89 -17.28 -10.91
C GLN A 132 -8.19 -16.48 -12.02
N LEU A 133 -7.76 -15.25 -11.71
CA LEU A 133 -7.04 -14.37 -12.64
C LEU A 133 -5.53 -14.65 -12.71
N LYS A 134 -5.02 -15.64 -11.96
CA LYS A 134 -3.59 -16.00 -11.87
C LYS A 134 -2.67 -14.81 -11.51
N GLN A 135 -3.14 -13.96 -10.61
CA GLN A 135 -2.43 -12.76 -10.15
C GLN A 135 -1.72 -13.02 -8.82
N ASP A 136 -0.64 -13.79 -8.88
CA ASP A 136 0.01 -14.31 -7.68
C ASP A 136 0.68 -13.22 -6.83
N ASP A 137 1.35 -12.24 -7.44
CA ASP A 137 2.02 -11.15 -6.71
C ASP A 137 1.03 -10.34 -5.86
N VAL A 138 -0.08 -9.92 -6.49
CA VAL A 138 -1.16 -9.19 -5.80
C VAL A 138 -1.80 -10.07 -4.72
N LYS A 139 -1.94 -11.37 -4.99
CA LYS A 139 -2.53 -12.33 -4.05
C LYS A 139 -1.68 -12.46 -2.78
N LEU A 140 -0.35 -12.53 -2.90
CA LEU A 140 0.55 -12.58 -1.74
C LEU A 140 0.36 -11.36 -0.82
N GLN A 141 0.23 -10.17 -1.42
CA GLN A 141 -0.02 -8.95 -0.68
C GLN A 141 -1.37 -8.94 0.07
N ILE A 142 -2.42 -9.51 -0.53
CA ILE A 142 -3.73 -9.66 0.13
C ILE A 142 -3.67 -10.73 1.23
N ILE A 143 -2.88 -11.79 1.06
CA ILE A 143 -2.69 -12.84 2.08
C ILE A 143 -2.03 -12.27 3.33
N ILE A 144 -1.04 -11.37 3.19
CA ILE A 144 -0.44 -10.67 4.33
C ILE A 144 -1.52 -9.94 5.13
N LEU A 145 -2.33 -9.11 4.45
CA LEU A 145 -3.37 -8.34 5.12
C LEU A 145 -4.44 -9.24 5.76
N LEU A 146 -4.87 -10.31 5.07
CA LEU A 146 -5.83 -11.27 5.62
C LEU A 146 -5.30 -11.94 6.88
N THR A 147 -4.02 -12.34 6.85
CA THR A 147 -3.36 -12.94 8.02
C THR A 147 -3.37 -11.98 9.19
N THR A 148 -3.00 -10.72 8.98
CA THR A 148 -3.07 -9.67 10.01
C THR A 148 -4.47 -9.48 10.56
N VAL A 149 -5.48 -9.39 9.69
CA VAL A 149 -6.88 -9.27 10.11
C VAL A 149 -7.32 -10.46 10.94
N LYS A 150 -6.97 -11.70 10.55
CA LYS A 150 -7.29 -12.91 11.33
C LYS A 150 -6.62 -12.89 12.71
N LYS A 151 -5.33 -12.51 12.78
CA LYS A 151 -4.60 -12.39 14.05
C LYS A 151 -5.25 -11.35 14.97
N LEU A 152 -5.59 -10.17 14.48
CA LEU A 152 -6.28 -9.13 15.26
C LEU A 152 -7.67 -9.57 15.75
N ARG A 153 -8.32 -10.51 15.03
CA ARG A 153 -9.58 -11.14 15.45
C ARG A 153 -9.40 -12.32 16.42
N GLY A 154 -8.16 -12.72 16.73
CA GLY A 154 -7.88 -13.92 17.54
C GLY A 154 -8.17 -15.24 16.83
N ILE A 155 -8.16 -15.25 15.49
CA ILE A 155 -8.42 -16.43 14.66
C ILE A 155 -7.09 -16.95 14.12
N ASP A 156 -6.81 -18.24 14.34
CA ASP A 156 -5.67 -18.96 13.76
C ASP A 156 -4.31 -18.26 13.94
N ALA A 157 -4.07 -17.64 15.11
CA ALA A 157 -2.93 -16.74 15.31
C ALA A 157 -1.57 -17.38 15.02
N GLU A 158 -1.37 -18.63 15.45
CA GLU A 158 -0.14 -19.41 15.20
C GLU A 158 0.05 -19.79 13.74
N ALA A 159 -1.04 -20.12 13.04
CA ALA A 159 -0.97 -20.37 11.60
C ALA A 159 -0.62 -19.09 10.84
N GLY A 160 -1.09 -17.94 11.34
CA GLY A 160 -0.75 -16.63 10.81
C GLY A 160 0.74 -16.29 10.91
N ASP A 161 1.41 -16.63 12.03
CA ASP A 161 2.87 -16.42 12.15
C ASP A 161 3.64 -17.20 11.09
N LYS A 162 3.32 -18.49 10.94
CA LYS A 162 3.95 -19.35 9.92
C LYS A 162 3.76 -18.80 8.50
N ILE A 163 2.58 -18.24 8.21
CA ILE A 163 2.30 -17.62 6.91
C ILE A 163 3.18 -16.38 6.72
N LEU A 164 3.24 -15.46 7.68
CA LEU A 164 4.04 -14.24 7.53
C LEU A 164 5.55 -14.53 7.47
N ASP A 165 6.04 -15.49 8.24
CA ASP A 165 7.43 -15.96 8.14
C ASP A 165 7.74 -16.53 6.76
N SER A 166 6.80 -17.33 6.21
CA SER A 166 6.93 -17.83 4.84
C SER A 166 6.93 -16.68 3.82
N MET A 167 6.12 -15.64 4.00
CA MET A 167 6.10 -14.48 3.10
C MET A 167 7.43 -13.72 3.14
N LEU A 168 8.01 -13.52 4.32
CA LEU A 168 9.33 -12.91 4.48
C LEU A 168 10.44 -13.76 3.83
N ALA A 169 10.38 -15.08 3.97
CA ALA A 169 11.32 -15.99 3.31
C ALA A 169 11.19 -15.93 1.78
N THR A 170 9.95 -15.91 1.26
CA THR A 170 9.69 -15.72 -0.18
C THR A 170 10.24 -14.39 -0.67
N ALA A 171 10.00 -13.29 0.04
CA ALA A 171 10.52 -11.97 -0.28
C ALA A 171 12.06 -11.97 -0.34
N ALA A 172 12.72 -12.62 0.62
CA ALA A 172 14.18 -12.75 0.63
C ALA A 172 14.70 -13.56 -0.56
N SER A 173 14.04 -14.66 -0.93
CA SER A 173 14.46 -15.50 -2.06
C SER A 173 14.25 -14.86 -3.44
N THR A 174 13.23 -14.01 -3.57
CA THR A 174 12.85 -13.36 -4.83
C THR A 174 13.46 -11.98 -4.99
N GLY A 175 13.96 -11.38 -3.90
CA GLY A 175 14.38 -9.99 -3.87
C GLY A 175 13.20 -9.00 -3.89
N ASP A 176 11.98 -9.45 -3.59
CA ASP A 176 10.80 -8.59 -3.54
C ASP A 176 10.81 -7.73 -2.26
N VAL A 177 11.43 -6.56 -2.39
CA VAL A 177 11.52 -5.56 -1.32
C VAL A 177 10.16 -4.99 -0.92
N ASN A 178 9.17 -4.99 -1.83
CA ASN A 178 7.83 -4.48 -1.52
C ASN A 178 7.07 -5.47 -0.63
N LEU A 179 7.10 -6.76 -0.99
CA LEU A 179 6.54 -7.83 -0.17
C LEU A 179 7.15 -7.85 1.24
N SER A 180 8.48 -7.74 1.32
CA SER A 180 9.19 -7.65 2.60
C SER A 180 8.72 -6.45 3.43
N ALA A 181 8.60 -5.26 2.81
CA ALA A 181 8.22 -4.05 3.51
C ALA A 181 6.79 -4.10 4.08
N TYR A 182 5.84 -4.64 3.31
CA TYR A 182 4.47 -4.82 3.77
C TYR A 182 4.36 -5.89 4.87
N ALA A 183 5.06 -7.02 4.73
CA ALA A 183 5.09 -8.05 5.77
C ALA A 183 5.65 -7.51 7.09
N ASN A 184 6.77 -6.79 7.06
CA ASN A 184 7.34 -6.14 8.24
C ASN A 184 6.40 -5.09 8.84
N SER A 185 5.75 -4.27 8.01
CA SER A 185 4.81 -3.24 8.48
C SER A 185 3.61 -3.85 9.20
N MET A 186 3.08 -4.93 8.66
CA MET A 186 1.91 -5.62 9.22
C MET A 186 2.26 -6.44 10.47
N ASN A 187 3.45 -7.07 10.53
CA ASN A 187 3.96 -7.69 11.75
C ASN A 187 4.13 -6.68 12.88
N LEU A 188 4.73 -5.52 12.58
CA LEU A 188 4.91 -4.47 13.58
C LEU A 188 3.57 -4.01 14.15
N GLU A 189 2.53 -3.90 13.32
CA GLU A 189 1.19 -3.53 13.79
C GLU A 189 0.60 -4.55 14.75
N VAL A 190 0.73 -5.84 14.45
CA VAL A 190 0.29 -6.93 15.35
C VAL A 190 1.07 -6.88 16.66
N PHE A 191 2.40 -6.80 16.62
CA PHE A 191 3.22 -6.81 17.81
C PHE A 191 2.93 -5.62 18.73
N VAL A 192 2.79 -4.42 18.17
CA VAL A 192 2.44 -3.23 18.95
C VAL A 192 1.03 -3.35 19.53
N PHE A 193 0.05 -3.84 18.76
CA PHE A 193 -1.33 -3.99 19.22
C PHE A 193 -1.45 -4.96 20.40
N PHE A 194 -0.76 -6.10 20.33
CA PHE A 194 -0.73 -7.11 21.40
C PHE A 194 0.35 -6.86 22.47
N GLN A 195 1.04 -5.71 22.42
CA GLN A 195 2.08 -5.33 23.37
C GLN A 195 3.26 -6.32 23.45
N GLN A 196 3.56 -6.98 22.34
CA GLN A 196 4.72 -7.86 22.14
C GLN A 196 5.95 -7.02 21.84
N TRP A 197 6.38 -6.22 22.84
CA TRP A 197 7.38 -5.19 22.66
C TRP A 197 8.77 -5.74 22.32
N LYS A 198 9.12 -6.92 22.82
CA LYS A 198 10.41 -7.54 22.55
C LYS A 198 10.54 -7.87 21.06
N GLU A 199 9.52 -8.52 20.51
CA GLU A 199 9.40 -8.89 19.10
C GLU A 199 9.33 -7.65 18.21
N ALA A 200 8.61 -6.60 18.63
CA ALA A 200 8.56 -5.33 17.90
C ALA A 200 9.93 -4.66 17.79
N ILE A 201 10.71 -4.63 18.89
CA ILE A 201 12.06 -4.04 18.92
C ILE A 201 13.00 -4.82 18.00
N GLU A 202 13.04 -6.15 18.14
CA GLU A 202 13.87 -7.03 17.30
C GLU A 202 13.52 -6.89 15.81
N LEU A 203 12.23 -6.74 15.48
CA LEU A 203 11.78 -6.53 14.11
C LEU A 203 12.27 -5.21 13.53
N VAL A 204 12.09 -4.10 14.25
CA VAL A 204 12.51 -2.77 13.77
C VAL A 204 14.03 -2.70 13.57
N GLU A 205 14.80 -3.29 14.48
CA GLU A 205 16.26 -3.36 14.35
C GLU A 205 16.71 -4.18 13.13
N LYS A 206 16.03 -5.30 12.87
CA LYS A 206 16.37 -6.21 11.77
C LYS A 206 15.88 -5.73 10.39
N ALA A 207 14.71 -5.10 10.33
CA ALA A 207 14.06 -4.74 9.07
C ALA A 207 14.73 -3.55 8.36
N GLY A 208 15.53 -2.76 9.09
CA GLY A 208 16.12 -1.53 8.57
C GLY A 208 15.06 -0.49 8.20
N ASP A 209 15.38 0.42 7.29
CA ASP A 209 14.44 1.48 6.91
C ASP A 209 13.39 1.00 5.89
N VAL A 210 12.32 0.39 6.40
CA VAL A 210 11.18 -0.10 5.62
C VAL A 210 10.53 1.01 4.77
N ARG A 211 10.59 2.27 5.21
CA ARG A 211 9.92 3.40 4.54
C ARG A 211 10.42 3.65 3.12
N LEU A 212 11.66 3.25 2.81
CA LEU A 212 12.25 3.36 1.47
C LEU A 212 11.49 2.55 0.41
N PHE A 213 10.70 1.56 0.82
CA PHE A 213 9.99 0.64 -0.09
C PHE A 213 8.46 0.82 -0.09
N ILE A 214 7.94 1.67 0.80
CA ILE A 214 6.52 2.03 0.90
C ILE A 214 6.30 3.55 0.78
N VAL A 215 7.17 4.20 0.01
CA VAL A 215 7.20 5.65 -0.19
C VAL A 215 5.86 6.19 -0.68
N SER A 216 5.50 7.40 -0.22
CA SER A 216 4.26 8.10 -0.57
C SER A 216 2.97 7.38 -0.19
N THR A 217 3.02 6.34 0.66
CA THR A 217 1.83 5.62 1.13
C THR A 217 1.46 6.02 2.56
N TYR A 218 0.18 5.89 2.89
CA TYR A 218 -0.31 5.97 4.27
C TYR A 218 0.30 4.87 5.17
N THR A 219 0.73 3.73 4.60
CA THR A 219 1.44 2.68 5.33
C THR A 219 2.75 3.19 5.91
N ALA A 220 3.49 4.04 5.19
CA ALA A 220 4.73 4.64 5.69
C ALA A 220 4.48 5.54 6.91
N THR A 221 3.40 6.33 6.88
CA THR A 221 2.98 7.16 8.01
C THR A 221 2.63 6.29 9.22
N ARG A 222 1.87 5.22 9.01
CA ARG A 222 1.52 4.26 10.08
C ARG A 222 2.76 3.59 10.66
N TYR A 223 3.66 3.11 9.80
CA TYR A 223 4.90 2.46 10.21
C TYR A 223 5.74 3.40 11.08
N THR A 224 5.91 4.66 10.67
CA THR A 224 6.67 5.67 11.42
C THR A 224 6.12 5.85 12.83
N LEU A 225 4.80 5.89 12.99
CA LEU A 225 4.17 5.98 14.31
C LEU A 225 4.46 4.75 15.17
N LEU A 226 4.30 3.55 14.60
CA LEU A 226 4.51 2.30 15.32
C LEU A 226 5.98 2.09 15.70
N GLU A 227 6.90 2.42 14.80
CA GLU A 227 8.34 2.38 15.05
C GLU A 227 8.72 3.34 16.19
N ALA A 228 8.20 4.56 16.18
CA ALA A 228 8.43 5.52 17.27
C ALA A 228 7.90 5.01 18.63
N LEU A 229 6.71 4.39 18.66
CA LEU A 229 6.17 3.77 19.88
C LEU A 229 7.05 2.64 20.39
N THR A 230 7.57 1.80 19.48
CA THR A 230 8.49 0.71 19.80
C THR A 230 9.78 1.24 20.41
N HIS A 231 10.40 2.28 19.82
CA HIS A 231 11.60 2.90 20.39
C HIS A 231 11.34 3.56 21.76
N LEU A 232 10.20 4.23 21.93
CA LEU A 232 9.81 4.76 23.24
C LEU A 232 9.70 3.65 24.29
N LYS A 233 9.18 2.48 23.92
CA LYS A 233 9.12 1.32 24.82
C LYS A 233 10.49 0.70 25.09
N ALA A 234 11.36 0.61 24.09
CA ALA A 234 12.74 0.20 24.30
C ALA A 234 13.45 1.09 25.33
N ALA A 235 13.30 2.42 25.20
CA ALA A 235 13.90 3.38 26.12
C ALA A 235 13.35 3.28 27.56
N GLN A 236 12.05 2.97 27.72
CA GLN A 236 11.44 2.73 29.04
C GLN A 236 11.96 1.45 29.70
N LEU A 237 12.15 0.38 28.93
CA LEU A 237 12.63 -0.91 29.43
C LEU A 237 14.13 -0.90 29.73
N ALA A 238 14.89 0.03 29.15
CA ALA A 238 16.31 0.21 29.44
C ALA A 238 16.53 0.66 30.90
N SER A 239 17.05 -0.26 31.71
CA SER A 239 17.33 -0.11 33.15
C SER A 239 18.55 0.76 33.49
N GLY A 240 19.22 1.38 32.50
CA GLY A 240 20.37 2.25 32.73
C GLY A 240 20.51 3.34 31.67
N TRP A 241 20.91 4.54 32.09
CA TRP A 241 21.02 5.76 31.26
C TRP A 241 21.90 5.59 30.01
N LYS A 242 22.89 4.68 30.04
CA LYS A 242 23.78 4.36 28.90
C LYS A 242 23.17 3.41 27.84
N LYS A 243 22.03 2.76 28.11
CA LYS A 243 21.31 1.89 27.15
C LYS A 243 20.09 2.58 26.52
N ARG A 244 19.97 3.91 26.71
CA ARG A 244 18.85 4.76 26.25
C ARG A 244 19.23 5.68 25.08
N GLN A 245 20.49 5.64 24.63
CA GLN A 245 20.99 6.32 23.43
C GLN A 245 21.00 5.32 22.27
#